data_AF-A0A9E5Q3R5-F1
#
_entry.id   AF-A0A9E5Q3R5-F1
#
_cell.length_a   1.000
_cell.length_b   1.000
_cell.length_c   1.000
_cell.angle_alpha   90.00
_cell.angle_beta   90.00
_cell.angle_gamma   90.00
#
_symmetry.space_group_name_H-M   'P 1'
#
loop_
_entity.id
_entity.type
_entity.pdbx_description
1 polymer ?
#
loop_
_entity_poly.entity_id
_entity_poly.type
_entity_poly.pdbx_seq_one_letter_code
_entity_poly.pdbx_strand_id
1 'polypeptide(L)'
;PGGLSAFVAAMNDKAEALGMEQSRFVDPSGLSSNNRSTADDLLRLVRAASDYRLIREFSDSARHTVRFRNPGYRLGYGNTNLLVYRNHWDIDLSKTGYLDEAGRCLILVTTIEERPVAMVLLDSFGRHTPVGDAGRIRRWFETGDSGSIAAAARRYERRKSAQVANADPPE
;
A
#
# COMPACT_ATOMS: atom_id res chain seq x y z
N PRO A 1 -2.43 6.88 29.09
CA PRO A 1 -1.93 6.43 27.77
C PRO A 1 -0.76 5.44 27.93
N GLY A 2 -0.85 4.23 27.34
CA GLY A 2 0.13 3.15 27.52
C GLY A 2 1.37 3.22 26.62
N GLY A 3 1.64 4.37 25.99
CA GLY A 3 2.82 4.58 25.16
C GLY A 3 2.87 3.72 23.89
N LEU A 4 4.08 3.60 23.32
CA LEU A 4 4.34 2.86 22.08
C LEU A 4 3.94 1.39 22.18
N SER A 5 4.28 0.72 23.29
CA SER A 5 3.98 -0.71 23.48
C SER A 5 2.47 -0.99 23.45
N ALA A 6 1.65 -0.16 24.11
CA ALA A 6 0.21 -0.32 24.05
C ALA A 6 -0.37 -0.01 22.66
N PHE A 7 0.23 0.92 21.92
CA PHE A 7 -0.17 1.20 20.54
C PHE A 7 0.11 0.01 19.62
N VAL A 8 1.30 -0.58 19.71
CA VAL A 8 1.68 -1.76 18.93
C VAL A 8 0.81 -2.98 19.31
N ALA A 9 0.49 -3.17 20.58
CA ALA A 9 -0.48 -4.18 21.00
C ALA A 9 -1.84 -3.97 20.30
N ALA A 10 -2.41 -2.75 20.39
CA ALA A 10 -3.67 -2.43 19.73
C ALA A 10 -3.65 -2.59 18.19
N MET A 11 -2.50 -2.38 17.54
CA MET A 11 -2.34 -2.66 16.11
C MET A 11 -2.52 -4.15 15.79
N ASN A 12 -1.92 -5.03 16.60
CA ASN A 12 -2.01 -6.48 16.40
C ASN A 12 -3.40 -7.01 16.83
N ASP A 13 -3.99 -6.47 17.90
CA ASP A 13 -5.37 -6.79 18.28
C ASP A 13 -6.35 -6.45 17.15
N LYS A 14 -6.13 -5.32 16.46
CA LYS A 14 -6.93 -4.94 15.30
C LYS A 14 -6.67 -5.85 14.10
N ALA A 15 -5.43 -6.29 13.88
CA ALA A 15 -5.09 -7.25 12.83
C ALA A 15 -5.84 -8.57 13.07
N GLU A 16 -5.78 -9.11 14.28
CA GLU A 16 -6.51 -10.33 14.69
C GLU A 16 -8.02 -10.17 14.51
N ALA A 17 -8.60 -9.05 14.96
CA ALA A 17 -10.03 -8.77 14.81
C ALA A 17 -10.49 -8.65 13.34
N LEU A 18 -9.59 -8.35 12.42
CA LEU A 18 -9.84 -8.33 10.97
C LEU A 18 -9.53 -9.67 10.29
N GLY A 19 -9.10 -10.67 11.07
CA GLY A 19 -8.66 -11.97 10.58
C GLY A 19 -7.33 -11.90 9.83
N MET A 20 -6.48 -10.91 10.08
CA MET A 20 -5.20 -10.75 9.37
C MET A 20 -4.13 -11.72 9.93
N GLU A 21 -4.35 -13.02 9.74
CA GLU A 21 -3.62 -14.11 10.38
C GLU A 21 -2.13 -14.18 9.99
N GLN A 22 -1.75 -13.62 8.83
CA GLN A 22 -0.35 -13.57 8.39
C GLN A 22 0.25 -12.15 8.52
N SER A 23 -0.36 -11.29 9.34
CA SER A 23 0.14 -9.97 9.66
C SER A 23 0.75 -9.88 11.06
N ARG A 24 1.86 -9.15 11.17
CA ARG A 24 2.47 -8.79 12.46
C ARG A 24 3.05 -7.39 12.38
N PHE A 25 2.75 -6.57 13.37
CA PHE A 25 3.28 -5.21 13.50
C PHE A 25 4.15 -5.08 14.76
N VAL A 26 5.34 -4.52 14.60
CA VAL A 26 6.28 -4.22 15.69
C VAL A 26 6.51 -2.73 15.88
N ASP A 27 6.12 -1.90 14.90
CA ASP A 27 6.19 -0.45 14.97
C ASP A 27 5.09 0.22 14.11
N PRO A 28 4.67 1.45 14.44
CA PRO A 28 3.58 2.14 13.73
C PRO A 28 4.01 2.84 12.44
N SER A 29 5.31 2.98 12.19
CA SER A 29 5.86 3.75 11.06
C SER A 29 6.09 2.90 9.81
N GLY A 30 6.30 1.59 9.98
CA GLY A 30 6.71 0.68 8.90
C GLY A 30 8.20 0.74 8.58
N LEU A 31 9.02 1.29 9.48
CA LEU A 31 10.48 1.33 9.32
C LEU A 31 11.16 0.02 9.70
N SER A 32 10.50 -0.87 10.44
CA SER A 32 11.00 -2.21 10.68
C SER A 32 10.60 -3.18 9.56
N SER A 33 11.57 -3.92 9.04
CA SER A 33 11.32 -5.08 8.16
C SER A 33 10.64 -6.26 8.86
N ASN A 34 10.45 -6.17 10.18
CA ASN A 34 9.64 -7.13 10.95
C ASN A 34 8.14 -6.78 10.94
N ASN A 35 7.74 -5.61 10.41
CA ASN A 35 6.35 -5.40 10.01
C ASN A 35 6.07 -6.26 8.77
N ARG A 36 5.21 -7.26 8.91
CA ARG A 36 4.89 -8.24 7.87
C ARG A 36 3.40 -8.33 7.66
N SER A 37 3.01 -8.61 6.42
CA SER A 37 1.64 -8.82 6.01
C SER A 37 1.60 -9.49 4.64
N THR A 38 0.44 -10.00 4.25
CA THR A 38 0.19 -10.49 2.90
C THR A 38 -0.70 -9.55 2.10
N ALA A 39 -0.81 -9.77 0.79
CA ALA A 39 -1.74 -9.00 -0.05
C ALA A 39 -3.20 -9.22 0.38
N ASP A 40 -3.55 -10.43 0.82
CA ASP A 40 -4.90 -10.77 1.28
C ASP A 40 -5.24 -10.11 2.62
N ASP A 41 -4.33 -10.15 3.59
CA ASP A 41 -4.53 -9.47 4.88
C ASP A 41 -4.63 -7.95 4.71
N LEU A 42 -3.81 -7.36 3.83
CA LEU A 42 -3.90 -5.93 3.52
C LEU A 42 -5.20 -5.58 2.79
N LEU A 43 -5.78 -6.50 2.04
CA LEU A 43 -7.11 -6.32 1.46
C LEU A 43 -8.19 -6.27 2.56
N ARG A 44 -8.08 -7.09 3.61
CA ARG A 44 -8.96 -7.02 4.79
C ARG A 44 -8.77 -5.69 5.53
N LEU A 45 -7.51 -5.27 5.72
CA LEU A 45 -7.18 -3.99 6.34
C LEU A 45 -7.76 -2.81 5.57
N VAL A 46 -7.57 -2.77 4.24
CA VAL A 46 -8.02 -1.62 3.44
C VAL A 46 -9.54 -1.56 3.39
N ARG A 47 -10.24 -2.70 3.31
CA ARG A 47 -11.71 -2.75 3.39
C ARG A 47 -12.20 -2.12 4.70
N ALA A 48 -11.60 -2.48 5.84
CA ALA A 48 -11.95 -1.87 7.11
C ALA A 48 -11.55 -0.38 7.18
N ALA A 49 -10.38 -0.01 6.67
CA ALA A 49 -9.90 1.37 6.65
C ALA A 49 -10.79 2.28 5.80
N SER A 50 -11.41 1.74 4.75
CA SER A 50 -12.37 2.43 3.90
C SER A 50 -13.64 2.87 4.63
N ASP A 51 -13.92 2.42 5.86
CA ASP A 51 -15.03 2.94 6.68
C ASP A 51 -14.64 4.23 7.42
N TYR A 52 -13.35 4.50 7.60
CA TYR A 52 -12.85 5.64 8.36
C TYR A 52 -12.65 6.86 7.45
N ARG A 53 -13.59 7.80 7.51
CA ARG A 53 -13.58 9.02 6.67
C ARG A 53 -12.26 9.78 6.67
N LEU A 54 -11.64 9.96 7.84
CA LEU A 54 -10.38 10.69 7.95
C LEU A 54 -9.22 9.96 7.25
N ILE A 55 -9.21 8.63 7.25
CA ILE A 55 -8.18 7.87 6.53
C ILE A 55 -8.31 8.14 5.03
N ARG A 56 -9.53 8.03 4.49
CA ARG A 56 -9.81 8.32 3.07
C ARG A 56 -9.35 9.73 2.69
N GLU A 57 -9.86 10.73 3.40
CA GLU A 57 -9.58 12.16 3.16
C GLU A 57 -8.07 12.49 3.15
N PHE A 58 -7.32 12.02 4.15
CA PHE A 58 -5.89 12.32 4.22
C PHE A 58 -5.06 11.50 3.23
N SER A 59 -5.52 10.31 2.84
CA SER A 59 -4.77 9.42 1.96
C SER A 59 -4.84 9.80 0.47
N ASP A 60 -5.92 10.48 0.06
CA ASP A 60 -6.10 11.01 -1.30
C ASP A 60 -5.76 12.52 -1.42
N SER A 61 -5.52 13.21 -0.30
CA SER A 61 -5.11 14.62 -0.35
C SER A 61 -3.82 14.82 -1.16
N ALA A 62 -3.90 15.57 -2.27
CA ALA A 62 -2.77 15.81 -3.17
C ALA A 62 -1.62 16.58 -2.50
N ARG A 63 -1.94 17.63 -1.75
CA ARG A 63 -0.97 18.43 -0.98
C ARG A 63 -1.58 18.89 0.34
N HIS A 64 -0.73 18.99 1.35
CA HIS A 64 -1.10 19.56 2.64
C HIS A 64 0.05 20.40 3.20
N THR A 65 -0.24 21.58 3.74
CA THR A 65 0.79 22.44 4.35
C THR A 65 0.60 22.47 5.87
N VAL A 66 1.56 21.90 6.59
CA VAL A 66 1.54 21.89 8.05
C VAL A 66 2.24 23.13 8.59
N ARG A 67 1.66 23.74 9.63
CA ARG A 67 2.25 24.85 10.38
C ARG A 67 2.77 24.32 11.71
N PHE A 68 4.09 24.28 11.87
CA PHE A 68 4.73 23.87 13.11
C PHE A 68 4.85 25.05 14.07
N ARG A 69 4.88 24.74 15.36
CA ARG A 69 5.14 25.68 16.44
C ARG A 69 6.40 25.21 17.15
N ASN A 70 7.24 26.15 17.60
CA ASN A 70 8.45 25.91 18.39
C ASN A 70 9.52 25.03 17.68
N PRO A 71 10.24 25.54 16.66
CA PRO A 71 10.15 26.88 16.08
C PRO A 71 8.98 27.03 15.09
N GLY A 72 8.55 28.26 14.83
CA GLY A 72 7.47 28.55 13.89
C GLY A 72 7.92 28.45 12.44
N TYR A 73 7.45 27.44 11.70
CA TYR A 73 7.69 27.32 10.26
C TYR A 73 6.55 26.57 9.56
N ARG A 74 6.54 26.62 8.22
CA ARG A 74 5.56 25.91 7.38
C ARG A 74 6.28 24.91 6.51
N LEU A 75 5.72 23.71 6.36
CA LEU A 75 6.25 22.68 5.48
C LEU A 75 5.11 22.13 4.61
N GLY A 76 5.34 22.16 3.29
CA GLY A 76 4.43 21.57 2.31
C GLY A 76 4.77 20.10 2.11
N TYR A 77 3.74 19.26 2.17
CA TYR A 77 3.82 17.83 1.89
C TYR A 77 3.01 17.54 0.62
N GLY A 78 3.58 16.75 -0.27
CA GLY A 78 2.88 16.21 -1.43
C GLY A 78 2.60 14.72 -1.24
N ASN A 79 1.48 14.26 -1.81
CA ASN A 79 1.16 12.85 -1.85
C ASN A 79 2.25 12.06 -2.58
N THR A 80 2.61 10.90 -2.03
CA THR A 80 3.63 10.00 -2.60
C THR A 80 3.08 9.14 -3.73
N ASN A 81 1.77 8.95 -3.80
CA ASN A 81 1.11 8.27 -4.90
C ASN A 81 0.95 9.23 -6.09
N LEU A 82 1.64 8.95 -7.19
CA LEU A 82 1.60 9.78 -8.40
C LEU A 82 0.21 9.80 -9.08
N LEU A 83 -0.64 8.81 -8.80
CA LEU A 83 -1.97 8.69 -9.40
C LEU A 83 -2.95 9.75 -8.88
N VAL A 84 -2.77 10.24 -7.65
CA VAL A 84 -3.58 11.32 -7.05
C VAL A 84 -3.54 12.61 -7.87
N TYR A 85 -2.47 12.82 -8.65
CA TYR A 85 -2.33 13.98 -9.53
C TYR A 85 -2.87 13.75 -10.94
N ARG A 86 -3.57 12.65 -11.20
CA ARG A 86 -4.06 12.27 -12.53
C ARG A 86 -5.58 12.30 -12.54
N ASN A 87 -6.16 13.27 -13.24
CA ASN A 87 -7.62 13.51 -13.28
C ASN A 87 -8.48 12.33 -13.74
N HIS A 88 -7.90 11.31 -14.38
CA HIS A 88 -8.65 10.13 -14.79
C HIS A 88 -8.79 9.09 -13.68
N TRP A 89 -8.05 9.21 -12.57
CA TRP A 89 -8.15 8.32 -11.41
C TRP A 89 -9.07 8.92 -10.35
N ASP A 90 -10.08 8.14 -9.97
CA ASP A 90 -11.00 8.45 -8.87
C ASP A 90 -10.58 7.63 -7.64
N ILE A 91 -9.76 8.21 -6.77
CA ILE A 91 -9.07 7.49 -5.68
C ILE A 91 -9.78 7.76 -4.36
N ASP A 92 -10.27 6.69 -3.72
CA ASP A 92 -10.89 6.79 -2.40
C ASP A 92 -9.88 6.66 -1.26
N LEU A 93 -8.88 5.79 -1.45
CA LEU A 93 -7.86 5.50 -0.46
C LEU A 93 -6.57 5.07 -1.14
N SER A 94 -5.43 5.61 -0.73
CA SER A 94 -4.14 5.09 -1.20
C SER A 94 -3.02 5.11 -0.17
N LYS A 95 -2.10 4.16 -0.29
CA LYS A 95 -0.87 4.15 0.52
C LYS A 95 0.28 3.55 -0.27
N THR A 96 1.42 4.23 -0.24
CA THR A 96 2.68 3.70 -0.79
C THR A 96 3.62 3.23 0.33
N GLY A 97 4.44 2.23 0.05
CA GLY A 97 5.49 1.73 0.95
C GLY A 97 6.77 1.40 0.19
N TYR A 98 7.91 1.49 0.89
CA TYR A 98 9.20 1.05 0.36
C TYR A 98 10.16 0.72 1.50
N LEU A 99 10.71 -0.49 1.46
CA LEU A 99 11.94 -0.90 2.14
C LEU A 99 12.77 -1.71 1.13
N ASP A 100 14.07 -1.81 1.33
CA ASP A 100 14.93 -2.60 0.43
C ASP A 100 14.52 -4.09 0.46
N GLU A 101 14.08 -4.59 1.61
CA GLU A 101 13.62 -5.97 1.82
C GLU A 101 12.22 -6.22 1.26
N ALA A 102 11.33 -5.22 1.33
CA ALA A 102 9.91 -5.33 0.96
C ALA A 102 9.62 -4.91 -0.49
N GLY A 103 10.59 -4.31 -1.18
CA GLY A 103 10.38 -3.69 -2.47
C GLY A 103 9.38 -2.52 -2.42
N ARG A 104 8.88 -2.10 -3.58
CA ARG A 104 7.85 -1.05 -3.68
C ARG A 104 6.47 -1.65 -3.47
N CYS A 105 5.69 -1.02 -2.61
CA CYS A 105 4.31 -1.43 -2.31
C CYS A 105 3.33 -0.30 -2.63
N LEU A 106 2.15 -0.67 -3.11
CA LEU A 106 1.01 0.24 -3.34
C LEU A 106 -0.29 -0.46 -2.94
N ILE A 107 -1.07 0.21 -2.09
CA ILE A 107 -2.49 -0.09 -1.87
C ILE A 107 -3.28 1.05 -2.49
N LEU A 108 -4.33 0.72 -3.23
CA LEU A 108 -5.17 1.68 -3.92
C LEU A 108 -6.63 1.20 -3.93
N VAL A 109 -7.55 2.03 -3.47
CA VAL A 109 -9.00 1.87 -3.66
C VAL A 109 -9.46 2.96 -4.62
N THR A 110 -10.13 2.55 -5.69
CA THR A 110 -10.50 3.45 -6.79
C THR A 110 -11.72 2.91 -7.55
N THR A 111 -12.45 3.79 -8.23
CA THR A 111 -13.53 3.41 -9.12
C THR A 111 -13.00 3.21 -10.55
N ILE A 112 -13.29 2.05 -11.17
CA ILE A 112 -12.97 1.74 -12.56
C ILE A 112 -14.25 1.24 -13.23
N GLU A 113 -14.70 1.89 -14.31
CA GLU A 113 -15.94 1.53 -15.03
C GLU A 113 -17.14 1.36 -14.07
N GLU A 114 -17.36 2.34 -13.18
CA GLU A 114 -18.42 2.34 -12.14
C GLU A 114 -18.31 1.20 -11.10
N ARG A 115 -17.16 0.52 -11.02
CA ARG A 115 -16.92 -0.56 -10.06
C ARG A 115 -15.86 -0.13 -9.04
N PRO A 116 -16.15 -0.24 -7.73
CA PRO A 116 -15.12 -0.04 -6.71
C PRO A 116 -14.12 -1.21 -6.77
N VAL A 117 -12.83 -0.88 -6.90
CA VAL A 117 -11.74 -1.85 -6.98
C VAL A 117 -10.69 -1.51 -5.93
N ALA A 118 -10.33 -2.51 -5.12
CA ALA A 118 -9.17 -2.45 -4.24
C ALA A 118 -8.01 -3.25 -4.85
N MET A 119 -6.86 -2.62 -5.02
CA MET A 119 -5.62 -3.19 -5.53
C MET A 119 -4.56 -3.17 -4.43
N VAL A 120 -3.91 -4.32 -4.23
CA VAL A 120 -2.76 -4.47 -3.33
C VAL A 120 -1.59 -5.03 -4.14
N LEU A 121 -0.53 -4.25 -4.27
CA LEU A 121 0.68 -4.56 -5.04
C LEU A 121 1.88 -4.54 -4.10
N LEU A 122 2.55 -5.68 -3.95
CA LEU A 122 3.69 -5.86 -3.04
C LEU A 122 4.94 -6.29 -3.82
N ASP A 123 6.12 -6.16 -3.19
CA ASP A 123 7.43 -6.59 -3.72
C ASP A 123 7.69 -6.18 -5.18
N SER A 124 7.34 -4.94 -5.54
CA SER A 124 7.63 -4.43 -6.87
C SER A 124 9.07 -3.93 -6.98
N PHE A 125 9.80 -4.38 -7.99
CA PHE A 125 11.20 -4.01 -8.21
C PHE A 125 11.41 -2.54 -8.60
N GLY A 126 10.72 -2.07 -9.65
CA GLY A 126 10.96 -0.75 -10.22
C GLY A 126 10.27 0.36 -9.43
N ARG A 127 10.91 1.54 -9.33
CA ARG A 127 10.37 2.72 -8.64
C ARG A 127 8.93 3.06 -9.02
N HIS A 128 8.59 2.90 -10.29
CA HIS A 128 7.26 3.19 -10.84
C HIS A 128 6.46 1.94 -11.18
N THR A 129 6.97 0.75 -10.86
CA THR A 129 6.30 -0.52 -11.17
C THR A 129 4.89 -0.60 -10.56
N PRO A 130 4.65 -0.26 -9.27
CA PRO A 130 3.29 -0.33 -8.73
C PRO A 130 2.29 0.60 -9.43
N VAL A 131 2.73 1.82 -9.77
CA VAL A 131 1.91 2.79 -10.51
C VAL A 131 1.61 2.27 -11.92
N GLY A 132 2.60 1.67 -12.58
CA GLY A 132 2.43 1.04 -13.89
C GLY A 132 1.54 -0.19 -13.85
N ASP A 133 1.62 -1.01 -12.79
CA ASP A 133 0.77 -2.19 -12.59
C ASP A 133 -0.69 -1.78 -12.35
N ALA A 134 -0.94 -0.77 -11.51
CA ALA A 134 -2.28 -0.19 -11.35
C ALA A 134 -2.85 0.29 -12.70
N GLY A 135 -2.04 0.99 -13.51
CA GLY A 135 -2.41 1.39 -14.86
C GLY A 135 -2.71 0.22 -15.82
N ARG A 136 -1.95 -0.88 -15.73
CA ARG A 136 -2.20 -2.10 -16.51
C ARG A 136 -3.50 -2.79 -16.09
N ILE A 137 -3.76 -2.89 -14.79
CA ILE A 137 -5.00 -3.47 -14.27
C ILE A 137 -6.20 -2.66 -14.76
N ARG A 138 -6.15 -1.33 -14.64
CA ARG A 138 -7.19 -0.45 -15.16
C ARG A 138 -7.41 -0.63 -16.66
N ARG A 139 -6.35 -0.59 -17.47
CA ARG A 139 -6.44 -0.83 -18.92
C ARG A 139 -7.09 -2.18 -19.20
N TRP A 140 -6.74 -3.22 -18.46
CA TRP A 140 -7.32 -4.54 -18.64
C TRP A 140 -8.82 -4.56 -18.30
N PHE A 141 -9.27 -3.83 -17.27
CA PHE A 141 -10.71 -3.64 -17.01
C PHE A 141 -11.43 -2.90 -18.15
N GLU A 142 -10.81 -1.86 -18.71
CA GLU A 142 -11.41 -1.00 -19.72
C GLU A 142 -11.40 -1.63 -21.13
N THR A 143 -10.38 -2.41 -21.47
CA THR A 143 -10.15 -2.87 -22.86
C THR A 143 -9.93 -4.37 -23.01
N GLY A 144 -9.75 -5.11 -21.91
CA GLY A 144 -9.34 -6.52 -21.91
C GLY A 144 -7.85 -6.74 -22.22
N ASP A 145 -7.08 -5.69 -22.52
CA ASP A 145 -5.67 -5.80 -22.86
C ASP A 145 -4.76 -5.55 -21.63
N SER A 146 -4.04 -6.59 -21.22
CA SER A 146 -3.08 -6.53 -20.10
C SER A 146 -1.82 -5.69 -20.38
N GLY A 147 -1.59 -5.32 -21.64
CA GLY A 147 -0.38 -4.64 -22.09
C GLY A 147 0.88 -5.51 -21.92
N SER A 148 2.04 -4.86 -21.83
CA SER A 148 3.33 -5.54 -21.67
C SER A 148 4.01 -5.16 -20.36
N ILE A 149 4.74 -6.13 -19.79
CA ILE A 149 5.56 -5.94 -18.59
C ILE A 149 7.02 -5.95 -19.03
N ALA A 150 7.81 -4.99 -18.53
CA ALA A 150 9.23 -4.88 -18.82
C ALA A 150 9.97 -6.18 -18.47
N ALA A 151 10.91 -6.60 -19.33
CA ALA A 151 11.66 -7.85 -19.14
C ALA A 151 12.40 -7.92 -17.79
N ALA A 152 12.88 -6.78 -17.27
CA ALA A 152 13.52 -6.71 -15.96
C ALA A 152 12.56 -7.05 -14.81
N ALA A 153 11.31 -6.56 -14.86
CA ALA A 153 10.29 -6.88 -13.85
C ALA A 153 9.90 -8.37 -13.90
N ARG A 154 9.74 -8.94 -15.11
CA ARG A 154 9.49 -10.38 -15.27
C ARG A 154 10.64 -11.25 -14.75
N ARG A 155 11.90 -10.82 -14.94
CA ARG A 155 13.06 -11.54 -14.38
C ARG A 155 13.08 -11.47 -12.86
N TYR A 156 12.73 -10.32 -12.29
CA TYR A 156 12.66 -10.14 -10.85
C TYR A 156 11.58 -11.04 -10.22
N GLU A 157 10.37 -11.02 -10.78
CA GLU A 157 9.25 -11.85 -10.35
C GLU A 157 9.63 -13.32 -10.37
N ARG A 158 10.11 -13.87 -11.49
CA ARG A 158 10.57 -15.27 -11.56
C ARG A 158 11.59 -15.64 -10.48
N ARG A 159 12.54 -14.76 -10.19
CA ARG A 159 13.56 -14.99 -9.16
C ARG A 159 12.93 -15.04 -7.77
N LYS A 160 12.04 -14.10 -7.44
CA LYS A 160 11.34 -14.03 -6.16
C LYS A 160 10.37 -15.20 -5.97
N SER A 161 9.57 -15.51 -6.98
CA SER A 161 8.65 -16.66 -6.98
C SER A 161 9.41 -17.97 -6.74
N ALA A 162 10.59 -18.15 -7.35
CA ALA A 162 11.45 -19.31 -7.08
C ALA A 162 12.01 -19.33 -5.66
N GLN A 163 12.36 -18.17 -5.08
CA GLN A 163 12.80 -18.09 -3.68
C GLN A 163 11.69 -18.45 -2.71
N VAL A 164 10.47 -17.96 -2.95
CA VAL A 164 9.29 -18.28 -2.10
C VAL A 164 8.92 -19.75 -2.20
N ALA A 165 8.96 -20.33 -3.41
CA ALA A 165 8.67 -21.76 -3.59
C ALA A 165 9.68 -22.69 -2.90
N ASN A 166 10.92 -22.22 -2.71
CA ASN A 166 12.00 -22.98 -2.07
C ASN A 166 12.17 -22.63 -0.58
N ALA A 167 11.40 -21.68 -0.04
CA ALA A 167 11.40 -21.38 1.38
C ALA A 167 10.49 -22.39 2.09
N ASP A 168 10.95 -22.94 3.22
CA ASP A 168 10.10 -23.76 4.07
C ASP A 168 8.84 -22.98 4.46
N PRO A 169 7.66 -23.64 4.54
CA PRO A 169 6.46 -22.97 4.98
C PRO A 169 6.70 -22.36 6.37
N PRO A 170 6.14 -21.17 6.66
CA PRO A 170 6.29 -20.57 7.98
C PRO A 170 5.72 -21.54 9.04
N GLU A 171 6.50 -21.78 10.10
CA GLU A 171 6.05 -22.49 11.31
C GLU A 171 4.81 -21.84 11.94
#